data_AF-A0A800F1L8-F1
#
_entry.id   AF-A0A800F1L8-F1
#
_cell.length_a   1.000
_cell.length_b   1.000
_cell.length_c   1.000
_cell.angle_alpha   90.00
_cell.angle_beta   90.00
_cell.angle_gamma   90.00
#
_symmetry.space_group_name_H-M   'P 1'
#
loop_
_entity.id
_entity.type
_entity.pdbx_description
1 polymer ?
#
loop_
_entity_poly.entity_id
_entity_poly.type
_entity_poly.pdbx_seq_one_letter_code
_entity_poly.pdbx_strand_id
1 'polypeptide(L)'
;ILFNITEPLIGLADIAIIGQIGENATQAQGGVGLAAGLIATLIWGLAQMRTSLSAIISKHFGQGDVKPIISLIPQTLLLSALMGILIAFTTAYFYDNIALFLYGKMSALTFDFSNEYFVIRSIGLPISLLIALFFGIFRGFQNTLWAMYISLIGGTVNIVLDLILVLGIEGFIVPMGVAGVAWASVSAQILMLLLCIVFLYRYTPFDIRLRKTLNPLFGDMLKIFVNMFIRTIVLNIVFILANRYANKNGDIQLAAYTIGYNIWIFSSFFIDGFANAGNALAGKYLGAGDKKTLAILGKKLMSINLMLAGGLSLVYICLSPVLGSFLMLLSG
;
A
#
# COMPACT_ATOMS: atom_id res chain seq x y z
N ILE A 1 -8.14 -1.53 10.32
CA ILE A 1 -7.99 -3.01 10.31
C ILE A 1 -8.57 -3.56 9.01
N LEU A 2 -9.89 -3.53 8.79
CA LEU A 2 -10.52 -4.03 7.55
C LEU A 2 -9.84 -3.52 6.27
N PHE A 3 -9.65 -2.21 6.14
CA PHE A 3 -8.90 -1.61 5.02
C PHE A 3 -7.52 -2.25 4.76
N ASN A 4 -6.73 -2.52 5.81
CA ASN A 4 -5.38 -3.07 5.64
C ASN A 4 -5.38 -4.57 5.31
N ILE A 5 -6.49 -5.27 5.55
CA ILE A 5 -6.65 -6.70 5.22
C ILE A 5 -7.20 -6.85 3.80
N THR A 6 -8.00 -5.89 3.32
CA THR A 6 -8.55 -5.91 1.96
C THR A 6 -7.45 -5.91 0.90
N GLU A 7 -6.38 -5.14 1.09
CA GLU A 7 -5.29 -5.02 0.11
C GLU A 7 -4.55 -6.37 -0.16
N PRO A 8 -4.11 -7.13 0.87
CA PRO A 8 -3.60 -8.49 0.67
C PRO A 8 -4.58 -9.46 -0.01
N LEU A 9 -5.87 -9.36 0.30
CA LEU A 9 -6.90 -10.23 -0.30
C LEU A 9 -7.10 -9.95 -1.79
N ILE A 10 -7.05 -8.68 -2.20
CA ILE A 10 -7.07 -8.31 -3.62
C ILE A 10 -5.85 -8.90 -4.33
N GLY A 11 -4.65 -8.73 -3.76
CA GLY A 11 -3.44 -9.29 -4.37
C GLY A 11 -3.47 -10.82 -4.54
N LEU A 12 -4.09 -11.55 -3.60
CA LEU A 12 -4.32 -12.99 -3.75
C LEU A 12 -5.27 -13.33 -4.89
N ALA A 13 -6.33 -12.52 -5.08
CA ALA A 13 -7.25 -12.70 -6.18
C ALA A 13 -6.57 -12.46 -7.54
N ASP A 14 -5.75 -11.41 -7.66
CA ASP A 14 -4.98 -11.10 -8.87
C ASP A 14 -4.08 -12.28 -9.26
N ILE A 15 -3.33 -12.85 -8.30
CA ILE A 15 -2.45 -14.00 -8.52
C ILE A 15 -3.25 -15.23 -8.98
N ALA A 16 -4.40 -15.49 -8.35
CA ALA A 16 -5.26 -16.61 -8.70
C ALA A 16 -5.84 -16.48 -10.13
N ILE A 17 -6.21 -15.28 -10.54
CA ILE A 17 -6.74 -15.00 -11.89
C ILE A 17 -5.63 -15.10 -12.94
N ILE A 18 -4.42 -14.57 -12.66
CA ILE A 18 -3.27 -14.70 -13.56
C ILE A 18 -2.90 -16.18 -13.78
N GLY A 19 -3.02 -17.02 -12.75
CA GLY A 19 -2.78 -18.46 -12.86
C GLY A 19 -3.71 -19.19 -13.84
N GLN A 20 -4.81 -18.56 -14.25
CA GLN A 20 -5.75 -19.10 -15.24
C GLN A 20 -5.43 -18.67 -16.69
N ILE A 21 -4.45 -17.78 -16.88
CA ILE A 21 -3.94 -17.40 -18.21
C ILE A 21 -3.15 -18.59 -18.75
N GLY A 22 -3.83 -19.55 -19.38
CA GLY A 22 -3.32 -20.88 -19.73
C GLY A 22 -1.85 -20.94 -20.20
N GLU A 23 -1.57 -20.55 -21.45
CA GLU A 23 -0.19 -20.57 -21.97
C GLU A 23 0.67 -19.46 -21.33
N ASN A 24 1.92 -19.81 -20.98
CA ASN A 24 2.92 -18.91 -20.38
C ASN A 24 2.54 -18.35 -18.99
N ALA A 25 1.59 -18.97 -18.28
CA ALA A 25 1.16 -18.59 -16.95
C ALA A 25 2.33 -18.35 -15.99
N THR A 26 3.33 -19.24 -15.98
CA THR A 26 4.50 -19.13 -15.09
C THR A 26 5.34 -17.89 -15.39
N GLN A 27 5.60 -17.60 -16.66
CA GLN A 27 6.37 -16.43 -17.09
C GLN A 27 5.58 -15.14 -16.84
N ALA A 28 4.26 -15.14 -17.06
CA ALA A 28 3.36 -14.04 -16.77
C ALA A 28 3.31 -13.74 -15.26
N GLN A 29 3.12 -14.74 -14.42
CA GLN A 29 3.14 -14.61 -12.96
C GLN A 29 4.50 -14.08 -12.47
N GLY A 30 5.61 -14.61 -13.00
CA GLY A 30 6.94 -14.13 -12.67
C GLY A 30 7.13 -12.65 -13.06
N GLY A 31 6.77 -12.28 -14.29
CA GLY A 31 6.92 -10.92 -14.80
C GLY A 31 6.06 -9.90 -14.04
N VAL A 32 4.79 -10.23 -13.83
CA VAL A 32 3.85 -9.41 -13.04
C VAL A 32 4.32 -9.30 -11.59
N GLY A 33 4.77 -10.39 -10.97
CA GLY A 33 5.25 -10.38 -9.59
C GLY A 33 6.44 -9.42 -9.38
N LEU A 34 7.41 -9.43 -10.30
CA LEU A 34 8.54 -8.50 -10.26
C LEU A 34 8.08 -7.03 -10.36
N ALA A 35 7.28 -6.73 -11.39
CA ALA A 35 6.79 -5.38 -11.63
C ALA A 35 5.89 -4.87 -10.49
N ALA A 36 4.97 -5.71 -9.99
CA ALA A 36 4.10 -5.41 -8.86
C ALA A 36 4.91 -5.17 -7.58
N GLY A 37 5.99 -5.94 -7.35
CA GLY A 37 6.91 -5.73 -6.22
C GLY A 37 7.60 -4.37 -6.25
N LEU A 38 8.06 -3.93 -7.43
CA LEU A 38 8.64 -2.59 -7.60
C LEU A 38 7.62 -1.49 -7.31
N ILE A 39 6.41 -1.62 -7.88
CA ILE A 39 5.31 -0.67 -7.68
C ILE A 39 4.93 -0.58 -6.20
N ALA A 40 4.78 -1.73 -5.53
CA ALA A 40 4.48 -1.79 -4.10
C ALA A 40 5.55 -1.08 -3.28
N THR A 41 6.84 -1.28 -3.60
CA THR A 41 7.97 -0.63 -2.91
C THR A 41 7.92 0.90 -3.07
N LEU A 42 7.68 1.39 -4.29
CA LEU A 42 7.54 2.82 -4.57
C LEU A 42 6.37 3.43 -3.79
N ILE A 43 5.21 2.77 -3.84
CA ILE A 43 4.02 3.20 -3.11
C ILE A 43 4.28 3.21 -1.60
N TRP A 44 4.84 2.16 -1.03
CA TRP A 44 5.09 2.05 0.42
C TRP A 44 6.00 3.15 0.97
N GLY A 45 7.06 3.49 0.22
CA GLY A 45 7.93 4.61 0.57
C GLY A 45 7.17 5.93 0.50
N LEU A 46 6.63 6.28 -0.67
CA LEU A 46 6.06 7.60 -0.93
C LEU A 46 4.75 7.84 -0.16
N ALA A 47 3.98 6.78 0.12
CA ALA A 47 2.77 6.84 0.91
C ALA A 47 3.01 7.28 2.36
N GLN A 48 4.26 7.44 2.84
CA GLN A 48 4.53 8.08 4.12
C GLN A 48 4.04 9.54 4.19
N MET A 49 3.80 10.18 3.05
CA MET A 49 3.13 11.48 2.99
C MET A 49 1.73 11.44 3.61
N ARG A 50 1.03 10.30 3.46
CA ARG A 50 -0.23 10.00 4.17
C ARG A 50 -0.08 10.13 5.68
N THR A 51 0.94 9.48 6.23
CA THR A 51 1.19 9.42 7.69
C THR A 51 1.47 10.82 8.23
N SER A 52 2.31 11.59 7.52
CA SER A 52 2.64 12.96 7.87
C SER A 52 1.42 13.87 7.90
N LEU A 53 0.65 13.92 6.81
CA LEU A 53 -0.52 14.78 6.71
C LEU A 53 -1.60 14.37 7.73
N SER A 54 -1.83 13.07 7.90
CA SER A 54 -2.81 12.55 8.87
C SER A 54 -2.48 12.98 10.30
N ALA A 55 -1.20 12.97 10.69
CA ALA A 55 -0.78 13.40 12.03
C ALA A 55 -1.06 14.89 12.28
N ILE A 56 -0.78 15.75 11.30
CA ILE A 56 -1.04 17.19 11.40
C ILE A 56 -2.54 17.48 11.44
N ILE A 57 -3.32 16.85 10.57
CA ILE A 57 -4.79 16.97 10.56
C ILE A 57 -5.35 16.51 11.91
N SER A 58 -4.93 15.35 12.41
CA SER A 58 -5.41 14.81 13.69
C SER A 58 -5.14 15.78 14.85
N LYS A 59 -3.97 16.39 14.88
CA LYS A 59 -3.59 17.37 15.90
C LYS A 59 -4.46 18.62 15.86
N HIS A 60 -4.62 19.22 14.70
CA HIS A 60 -5.47 20.41 14.53
C HIS A 60 -6.95 20.13 14.74
N PHE A 61 -7.42 18.95 14.31
CA PHE A 61 -8.76 18.47 14.60
C PHE A 61 -9.00 18.31 16.10
N GLY A 62 -8.02 17.78 16.84
CA GLY A 62 -8.06 17.70 18.30
C GLY A 62 -8.10 19.05 19.01
N GLN A 63 -7.49 20.08 18.43
CA GLN A 63 -7.54 21.46 18.94
C GLN A 63 -8.89 22.15 18.68
N GLY A 64 -9.73 21.57 17.83
CA GLY A 64 -10.96 22.23 17.35
C GLY A 64 -10.72 23.33 16.31
N ASP A 65 -9.47 23.55 15.88
CA ASP A 65 -9.12 24.54 14.85
C ASP A 65 -8.58 23.86 13.59
N VAL A 66 -9.47 23.67 12.63
CA VAL A 66 -9.15 23.08 11.32
C VAL A 66 -8.75 24.12 10.28
N LYS A 67 -8.82 25.43 10.57
CA LYS A 67 -8.49 26.47 9.58
C LYS A 67 -7.04 26.37 9.08
N PRO A 68 -6.03 26.10 9.93
CA PRO A 68 -4.63 25.98 9.49
C PRO A 68 -4.39 24.84 8.50
N ILE A 69 -5.23 23.80 8.47
CA ILE A 69 -5.02 22.62 7.62
C ILE A 69 -5.75 22.71 6.27
N ILE A 70 -6.71 23.63 6.10
CA ILE A 70 -7.53 23.73 4.88
C ILE A 70 -6.65 23.96 3.63
N SER A 71 -5.67 24.86 3.70
CA SER A 71 -4.77 25.11 2.56
C SER A 71 -3.59 24.14 2.49
N LEU A 72 -3.32 23.37 3.55
CA LEU A 72 -2.28 22.34 3.56
C LEU A 72 -2.69 21.13 2.71
N ILE A 73 -3.94 20.66 2.88
CA ILE A 73 -4.48 19.50 2.16
C ILE A 73 -4.27 19.57 0.63
N PRO A 74 -4.72 20.63 -0.08
CA PRO A 74 -4.56 20.70 -1.54
C PRO A 74 -3.10 20.86 -1.97
N GLN A 75 -2.26 21.51 -1.15
CA GLN A 75 -0.83 21.63 -1.42
C GLN A 75 -0.12 20.28 -1.30
N THR A 76 -0.47 19.47 -0.31
CA THR A 76 0.07 18.11 -0.15
C THR A 76 -0.48 17.15 -1.22
N LEU A 77 -1.76 17.27 -1.60
CA LEU A 77 -2.32 16.53 -2.74
C LEU A 77 -1.59 16.86 -4.03
N LEU A 78 -1.33 18.14 -4.31
CA LEU A 78 -0.56 18.57 -5.47
C LEU A 78 0.87 18.02 -5.43
N LEU A 79 1.56 18.14 -4.30
CA LEU A 79 2.92 17.59 -4.15
C LEU A 79 2.92 16.07 -4.39
N SER A 80 1.99 15.33 -3.81
CA SER A 80 1.88 13.88 -3.99
C SER A 80 1.57 13.50 -5.44
N ALA A 81 0.72 14.27 -6.13
CA ALA A 81 0.43 14.05 -7.55
C ALA A 81 1.66 14.29 -8.41
N LEU A 82 2.38 15.40 -8.20
CA LEU A 82 3.59 15.73 -8.93
C LEU A 82 4.70 14.71 -8.71
N MET A 83 4.91 14.29 -7.46
CA MET A 83 5.86 13.22 -7.12
C MET A 83 5.47 11.89 -7.78
N GLY A 84 4.19 11.53 -7.73
CA GLY A 84 3.68 10.32 -8.37
C GLY A 84 3.85 10.32 -9.88
N ILE A 85 3.55 11.43 -10.55
CA ILE A 85 3.71 11.59 -12.00
C ILE A 85 5.20 11.52 -12.37
N LEU A 86 6.07 12.24 -11.65
CA LEU A 86 7.51 12.24 -11.91
C LEU A 86 8.08 10.84 -11.79
N ILE A 87 7.72 10.11 -10.72
CA ILE A 87 8.21 8.76 -10.47
C ILE A 87 7.62 7.76 -11.47
N ALA A 88 6.33 7.85 -11.79
CA ALA A 88 5.72 7.01 -12.83
C ALA A 88 6.43 7.20 -14.18
N PHE A 89 6.60 8.45 -14.61
CA PHE A 89 7.23 8.76 -15.89
C PHE A 89 8.68 8.29 -15.94
N THR A 90 9.48 8.62 -14.92
CA THR A 90 10.89 8.22 -14.88
C THR A 90 11.07 6.71 -14.79
N THR A 91 10.29 6.02 -13.94
CA THR A 91 10.43 4.57 -13.78
C THR A 91 9.91 3.79 -14.99
N ALA A 92 8.84 4.26 -15.65
CA ALA A 92 8.35 3.64 -16.87
C ALA A 92 9.32 3.85 -18.03
N TYR A 93 9.88 5.05 -18.17
CA TYR A 93 10.84 5.35 -19.24
C TYR A 93 12.15 4.57 -19.09
N PHE A 94 12.63 4.36 -17.87
CA PHE A 94 13.87 3.64 -17.58
C PHE A 94 13.65 2.18 -17.13
N TYR A 95 12.46 1.61 -17.37
CA TYR A 95 12.09 0.32 -16.79
C TYR A 95 13.09 -0.78 -17.13
N ASP A 96 13.52 -0.90 -18.38
CA ASP A 96 14.48 -1.90 -18.83
C ASP A 96 15.76 -1.91 -18.00
N ASN A 97 16.33 -0.72 -17.77
CA ASN A 97 17.57 -0.55 -17.00
C ASN A 97 17.34 -0.85 -15.51
N ILE A 98 16.19 -0.44 -14.97
CA ILE A 98 15.82 -0.67 -13.57
C ILE A 98 15.60 -2.17 -13.33
N ALA A 99 14.85 -2.83 -14.20
CA ALA A 99 14.57 -4.26 -14.13
C ALA A 99 15.85 -5.08 -14.26
N LEU A 100 16.72 -4.74 -15.21
CA LEU A 100 18.02 -5.41 -15.35
C LEU A 100 18.91 -5.22 -14.10
N PHE A 101 18.92 -4.02 -13.53
CA PHE A 101 19.70 -3.72 -12.33
C PHE A 101 19.18 -4.44 -11.07
N LEU A 102 17.86 -4.47 -10.89
CA LEU A 102 17.23 -5.05 -9.68
C LEU A 102 17.14 -6.57 -9.74
N TYR A 103 16.83 -7.13 -10.91
CA TYR A 103 16.45 -8.54 -11.06
C TYR A 103 17.47 -9.37 -11.84
N GLY A 104 18.41 -8.74 -12.56
CA GLY A 104 19.39 -9.43 -13.37
C GLY A 104 18.80 -10.03 -14.66
N LYS A 105 19.48 -11.03 -15.22
CA LYS A 105 19.05 -11.68 -16.47
C LYS A 105 17.82 -12.56 -16.20
N MET A 106 16.73 -12.31 -16.94
CA MET A 106 15.52 -13.12 -16.95
C MET A 106 15.19 -13.59 -18.37
N SER A 107 14.21 -14.49 -18.52
CA SER A 107 13.74 -14.90 -19.86
C SER A 107 13.13 -13.70 -20.59
N ALA A 108 13.28 -13.64 -21.92
CA ALA A 108 12.72 -12.55 -22.73
C ALA A 108 11.21 -12.40 -22.51
N LEU A 109 10.49 -13.52 -22.47
CA LEU A 109 9.05 -13.54 -22.27
C LEU A 109 8.63 -13.03 -20.88
N THR A 110 9.37 -13.39 -19.81
CA THR A 110 9.13 -12.86 -18.46
C THR A 110 9.36 -11.36 -18.41
N PHE A 111 10.41 -10.88 -19.07
CA PHE A 111 10.71 -9.45 -19.17
C PHE A 111 9.60 -8.69 -19.89
N ASP A 112 9.13 -9.20 -21.03
CA ASP A 112 8.07 -8.57 -21.82
C ASP A 112 6.78 -8.41 -21.01
N PHE A 113 6.34 -9.46 -20.31
CA PHE A 113 5.19 -9.37 -19.40
C PHE A 113 5.42 -8.40 -18.24
N SER A 114 6.63 -8.39 -17.68
CA SER A 114 7.00 -7.47 -16.61
C SER A 114 6.93 -6.01 -17.07
N ASN A 115 7.46 -5.73 -18.25
CA ASN A 115 7.46 -4.40 -18.85
C ASN A 115 6.04 -3.95 -19.23
N GLU A 116 5.28 -4.82 -19.90
CA GLU A 116 3.88 -4.54 -20.27
C GLU A 116 3.04 -4.20 -19.03
N TYR A 117 3.13 -5.03 -17.98
CA TYR A 117 2.45 -4.77 -16.73
C TYR A 117 2.92 -3.46 -16.09
N PHE A 118 4.23 -3.26 -15.95
CA PHE A 118 4.79 -2.11 -15.26
C PHE A 118 4.43 -0.79 -15.94
N VAL A 119 4.57 -0.70 -17.27
CA VAL A 119 4.30 0.53 -18.02
C VAL A 119 2.84 0.94 -17.86
N ILE A 120 1.90 0.01 -18.03
CA ILE A 120 0.46 0.30 -17.82
C ILE A 120 0.20 0.68 -16.37
N ARG A 121 0.72 -0.11 -15.42
CA ARG A 121 0.44 0.06 -14.00
C ARG A 121 1.12 1.31 -13.41
N SER A 122 2.18 1.82 -14.04
CA SER A 122 2.83 3.08 -13.69
C SER A 122 1.86 4.27 -13.74
N ILE A 123 0.87 4.25 -14.63
CA ILE A 123 -0.22 5.25 -14.70
C ILE A 123 -1.02 5.28 -13.39
N GLY A 124 -1.16 4.12 -12.75
CA GLY A 124 -1.82 3.95 -11.45
C GLY A 124 -1.01 4.42 -10.25
N LEU A 125 0.31 4.63 -10.37
CA LEU A 125 1.15 5.11 -9.26
C LEU A 125 0.69 6.46 -8.68
N PRO A 126 0.55 7.55 -9.45
CA PRO A 126 0.07 8.83 -8.91
C PRO A 126 -1.32 8.70 -8.28
N ILE A 127 -2.20 7.90 -8.87
CA ILE A 127 -3.56 7.67 -8.38
C ILE A 127 -3.51 6.95 -7.01
N SER A 128 -2.66 5.92 -6.89
CA SER A 128 -2.48 5.15 -5.66
C SER A 128 -1.95 6.02 -4.52
N LEU A 129 -0.99 6.90 -4.80
CA LEU A 129 -0.45 7.83 -3.81
C LEU A 129 -1.51 8.84 -3.35
N LEU A 130 -2.33 9.35 -4.27
CA LEU A 130 -3.45 10.22 -3.94
C LEU A 130 -4.48 9.50 -3.07
N ILE A 131 -4.92 8.29 -3.44
CA ILE A 131 -5.85 7.47 -2.64
C ILE A 131 -5.29 7.26 -1.23
N ALA A 132 -4.02 6.87 -1.12
CA ALA A 132 -3.36 6.72 0.16
C ALA A 132 -3.44 8.02 0.97
N LEU A 133 -3.11 9.15 0.36
CA LEU A 133 -3.17 10.46 1.01
C LEU A 133 -4.60 10.84 1.45
N PHE A 134 -5.63 10.61 0.62
CA PHE A 134 -7.04 10.77 1.00
C PHE A 134 -7.43 9.92 2.20
N PHE A 135 -6.99 8.66 2.26
CA PHE A 135 -7.23 7.82 3.43
C PHE A 135 -6.54 8.37 4.69
N GLY A 136 -5.39 9.02 4.54
CA GLY A 136 -4.73 9.77 5.61
C GLY A 136 -5.54 10.98 6.06
N ILE A 137 -6.12 11.72 5.11
CA ILE A 137 -6.98 12.88 5.37
C ILE A 137 -8.22 12.46 6.16
N PHE A 138 -8.97 11.47 5.67
CA PHE A 138 -10.17 10.96 6.35
C PHE A 138 -9.85 10.46 7.76
N ARG A 139 -8.78 9.67 7.88
CA ARG A 139 -8.28 9.19 9.17
C ARG A 139 -7.87 10.33 10.10
N GLY A 140 -7.27 11.39 9.57
CA GLY A 140 -6.90 12.58 10.33
C GLY A 140 -8.12 13.24 10.97
N PHE A 141 -9.21 13.34 10.21
CA PHE A 141 -10.53 13.78 10.68
C PHE A 141 -11.28 12.73 11.53
N GLN A 142 -10.61 11.64 11.91
CA GLN A 142 -11.18 10.54 12.69
C GLN A 142 -12.30 9.78 11.98
N ASN A 143 -12.42 9.93 10.66
CA ASN A 143 -13.36 9.19 9.83
C ASN A 143 -12.63 8.07 9.09
N THR A 144 -12.81 6.84 9.55
CA THR A 144 -12.21 5.65 8.92
C THR A 144 -13.19 4.89 8.04
N LEU A 145 -14.49 5.20 8.12
CA LEU A 145 -15.55 4.49 7.39
C LEU A 145 -15.46 4.77 5.89
N TRP A 146 -15.18 6.01 5.49
CA TRP A 146 -15.08 6.35 4.07
C TRP A 146 -13.95 5.61 3.38
N ALA A 147 -12.76 5.58 4.00
CA ALA A 147 -11.63 4.81 3.47
C ALA A 147 -11.96 3.30 3.35
N MET A 148 -12.71 2.75 4.31
CA MET A 148 -13.14 1.37 4.28
C MET A 148 -14.12 1.08 3.13
N TYR A 149 -15.17 1.91 2.96
CA TYR A 149 -16.14 1.72 1.88
C TYR A 149 -15.48 1.84 0.51
N ILE A 150 -14.63 2.86 0.32
CA ILE A 150 -13.93 3.08 -0.95
C ILE A 150 -13.00 1.91 -1.26
N SER A 151 -12.29 1.39 -0.27
CA SER A 151 -11.43 0.20 -0.44
C SER A 151 -12.22 -1.06 -0.79
N LEU A 152 -13.36 -1.30 -0.15
CA LEU A 152 -14.18 -2.48 -0.42
C LEU A 152 -14.79 -2.41 -1.83
N ILE A 153 -15.33 -1.25 -2.21
CA ILE A 153 -15.87 -1.01 -3.56
C ILE A 153 -14.76 -1.16 -4.60
N GLY A 154 -13.61 -0.50 -4.38
CA GLY A 154 -12.46 -0.56 -5.28
C GLY A 154 -11.95 -1.99 -5.48
N GLY A 155 -11.76 -2.74 -4.40
CA GLY A 155 -11.34 -4.13 -4.47
C GLY A 155 -12.34 -5.04 -5.18
N THR A 156 -13.64 -4.84 -4.92
CA THR A 156 -14.69 -5.61 -5.61
C THR A 156 -14.69 -5.32 -7.11
N VAL A 157 -14.58 -4.04 -7.49
CA VAL A 157 -14.53 -3.63 -8.90
C VAL A 157 -13.25 -4.15 -9.56
N ASN A 158 -12.11 -4.15 -8.87
CA ASN A 158 -10.86 -4.73 -9.37
C ASN A 158 -11.07 -6.20 -9.73
N ILE A 159 -11.51 -7.02 -8.79
CA ILE A 159 -11.74 -8.46 -9.00
C ILE A 159 -12.71 -8.72 -10.16
N VAL A 160 -13.80 -7.96 -10.24
CA VAL A 160 -14.77 -8.08 -11.35
C VAL A 160 -14.13 -7.72 -12.68
N LEU A 161 -13.34 -6.64 -12.73
CA LEU A 161 -12.65 -6.24 -13.95
C LEU A 161 -11.53 -7.21 -14.34
N ASP A 162 -10.83 -7.82 -13.37
CA ASP A 162 -9.83 -8.85 -13.64
C ASP A 162 -10.48 -10.05 -14.33
N LEU A 163 -11.61 -10.54 -13.80
CA LEU A 163 -12.34 -11.64 -14.44
C LEU A 163 -12.77 -11.29 -15.88
N ILE A 164 -13.20 -10.05 -16.13
CA ILE A 164 -13.70 -9.62 -17.44
C ILE A 164 -12.55 -9.37 -18.44
N LEU A 165 -11.49 -8.67 -18.04
CA LEU A 165 -10.43 -8.22 -18.93
C LEU A 165 -9.34 -9.27 -19.13
N VAL A 166 -9.08 -10.10 -18.12
CA VAL A 166 -8.03 -11.12 -18.18
C VAL A 166 -8.51 -12.36 -18.93
N LEU A 167 -9.66 -12.92 -18.53
CA LEU A 167 -10.23 -14.12 -19.16
C LEU A 167 -10.99 -13.80 -20.44
N GLY A 168 -11.38 -12.54 -20.63
CA GLY A 168 -12.25 -12.13 -21.73
C GLY A 168 -13.69 -12.61 -21.52
N ILE A 169 -14.57 -12.16 -22.40
CA ILE A 169 -15.93 -12.67 -22.51
C ILE A 169 -16.08 -13.18 -23.93
N GLU A 170 -16.35 -14.47 -24.11
CA GLU A 170 -16.52 -15.09 -25.43
C GLU A 170 -17.49 -14.26 -26.29
N GLY A 171 -17.00 -13.79 -27.45
CA GLY A 171 -17.78 -13.00 -28.41
C GLY A 171 -17.90 -11.49 -28.12
N PHE A 172 -17.41 -10.99 -26.99
CA PHE A 172 -17.50 -9.56 -26.63
C PHE A 172 -16.15 -8.91 -26.32
N ILE A 173 -15.28 -9.57 -25.57
CA ILE A 173 -13.99 -9.02 -25.11
C ILE A 173 -12.91 -10.06 -25.33
N VAL A 174 -11.89 -9.70 -26.10
CA VAL A 174 -10.70 -10.55 -26.30
C VAL A 174 -9.91 -10.58 -24.98
N PRO A 175 -9.48 -11.76 -24.49
CA PRO A 175 -8.65 -11.85 -23.30
C PRO A 175 -7.37 -11.01 -23.47
N MET A 176 -7.16 -10.05 -22.56
CA MET A 176 -6.02 -9.13 -22.61
C MET A 176 -4.83 -9.63 -21.77
N GLY A 177 -4.95 -10.79 -21.12
CA GLY A 177 -3.89 -11.40 -20.31
C GLY A 177 -3.32 -10.42 -19.27
N VAL A 178 -1.99 -10.24 -19.28
CA VAL A 178 -1.26 -9.38 -18.34
C VAL A 178 -1.67 -7.90 -18.43
N ALA A 179 -1.89 -7.38 -19.63
CA ALA A 179 -2.39 -6.02 -19.82
C ALA A 179 -3.78 -5.85 -19.18
N GLY A 180 -4.63 -6.89 -19.24
CA GLY A 180 -5.95 -6.90 -18.62
C GLY A 180 -5.89 -6.67 -17.11
N VAL A 181 -4.98 -7.36 -16.41
CA VAL A 181 -4.75 -7.21 -14.97
C VAL A 181 -4.36 -5.77 -14.62
N ALA A 182 -3.43 -5.21 -15.41
CA ALA A 182 -2.95 -3.85 -15.18
C ALA A 182 -4.07 -2.82 -15.37
N TRP A 183 -4.87 -2.94 -16.43
CA TRP A 183 -5.98 -2.04 -16.72
C TRP A 183 -7.15 -2.17 -15.75
N ALA A 184 -7.50 -3.39 -15.32
CA ALA A 184 -8.50 -3.63 -14.29
C ALA A 184 -8.16 -2.84 -13.02
N SER A 185 -6.90 -2.97 -12.59
CA SER A 185 -6.42 -2.33 -11.39
C SER A 185 -6.33 -0.80 -11.51
N VAL A 186 -5.88 -0.26 -12.65
CA VAL A 186 -5.88 1.21 -12.89
C VAL A 186 -7.31 1.75 -12.90
N SER A 187 -8.24 1.04 -13.53
CA SER A 187 -9.65 1.44 -13.60
C SER A 187 -10.32 1.46 -12.23
N ALA A 188 -10.08 0.42 -11.41
CA ALA A 188 -10.54 0.38 -10.02
C ALA A 188 -9.97 1.54 -9.20
N GLN A 189 -8.69 1.89 -9.40
CA GLN A 189 -8.07 3.03 -8.72
C GLN A 189 -8.65 4.37 -9.15
N ILE A 190 -8.96 4.56 -10.44
CA ILE A 190 -9.64 5.76 -10.92
C ILE A 190 -10.99 5.92 -10.20
N LEU A 191 -11.78 4.85 -10.13
CA LEU A 191 -13.04 4.86 -9.38
C LEU A 191 -12.83 5.23 -7.91
N MET A 192 -11.84 4.61 -7.24
CA MET A 192 -11.53 4.93 -5.84
C MET A 192 -11.13 6.40 -5.65
N LEU A 193 -10.34 6.96 -6.55
CA LEU A 193 -9.94 8.37 -6.50
C LEU A 193 -11.16 9.29 -6.67
N LEU A 194 -12.05 8.98 -7.61
CA LEU A 194 -13.29 9.73 -7.81
C LEU A 194 -14.16 9.69 -6.55
N LEU A 195 -14.33 8.52 -5.93
CA LEU A 195 -15.06 8.39 -4.67
C LEU A 195 -14.38 9.17 -3.54
N CYS A 196 -13.05 9.13 -3.42
CA CYS A 196 -12.31 9.95 -2.46
C CYS A 196 -12.60 11.45 -2.63
N ILE A 197 -12.59 11.94 -3.87
CA ILE A 197 -12.89 13.34 -4.19
C ILE A 197 -14.35 13.67 -3.80
N VAL A 198 -15.31 12.84 -4.24
CA VAL A 198 -16.74 13.04 -3.93
C VAL A 198 -16.99 13.06 -2.42
N PHE A 199 -16.43 12.10 -1.68
CA PHE A 199 -16.61 12.02 -0.23
C PHE A 199 -15.98 13.22 0.49
N LEU A 200 -14.80 13.66 0.05
CA LEU A 200 -14.17 14.83 0.63
C LEU A 200 -15.03 16.09 0.40
N TYR A 201 -15.46 16.36 -0.84
CA TYR A 201 -16.24 17.57 -1.15
C TYR A 201 -17.66 17.55 -0.58
N ARG A 202 -18.33 16.39 -0.54
CA ARG A 202 -19.73 16.30 -0.12
C ARG A 202 -19.90 16.42 1.39
N TYR A 203 -18.91 15.94 2.15
CA TYR A 203 -19.05 15.73 3.58
C TYR A 203 -18.05 16.50 4.44
N THR A 204 -17.18 17.33 3.86
CA THR A 204 -16.37 18.29 4.64
C THR A 204 -16.98 19.70 4.57
N PRO A 205 -17.04 20.42 5.70
CA PRO A 205 -17.72 21.73 5.78
C PRO A 205 -16.86 22.90 5.28
N PHE A 206 -15.70 22.64 4.65
CA PHE A 206 -14.75 23.67 4.23
C PHE A 206 -14.32 23.47 2.77
N ASP A 207 -14.12 24.59 2.08
CA ASP A 207 -13.73 24.60 0.67
C ASP A 207 -12.22 24.36 0.52
N ILE A 208 -11.87 23.31 -0.23
CA ILE A 208 -10.50 22.85 -0.43
C ILE A 208 -9.98 23.47 -1.73
N ARG A 209 -9.61 24.75 -1.66
CA ARG A 209 -9.00 25.47 -2.78
C ARG A 209 -7.49 25.53 -2.63
N LEU A 210 -6.80 25.25 -3.73
CA LEU A 210 -5.36 25.48 -3.81
C LEU A 210 -5.09 26.99 -3.67
N ARG A 211 -4.27 27.36 -2.68
CA ARG A 211 -3.82 28.74 -2.46
C ARG A 211 -2.41 28.91 -2.99
N LYS A 212 -2.12 30.10 -3.55
CA LYS A 212 -0.79 30.46 -4.07
C LYS A 212 0.28 30.55 -2.98
N THR A 213 -0.10 30.93 -1.76
CA THR A 213 0.82 31.04 -0.63
C THR A 213 1.03 29.68 0.03
N LEU A 214 2.28 29.29 0.24
CA LEU A 214 2.61 28.06 0.96
C LEU A 214 2.05 28.11 2.37
N ASN A 215 1.46 26.99 2.80
CA ASN A 215 0.94 26.85 4.15
C ASN A 215 2.09 26.86 5.18
N PRO A 216 1.96 27.54 6.32
CA PRO A 216 3.01 27.55 7.35
C PRO A 216 3.42 26.16 7.86
N LEU A 217 2.49 25.21 7.87
CA LEU A 217 2.69 23.82 8.32
C LEU A 217 3.34 22.94 7.24
N PHE A 218 3.54 23.44 6.02
CA PHE A 218 4.08 22.65 4.92
C PHE A 218 5.49 22.14 5.21
N GLY A 219 6.34 22.96 5.84
CA GLY A 219 7.69 22.56 6.24
C GLY A 219 7.68 21.45 7.29
N ASP A 220 6.78 21.51 8.27
CA ASP A 220 6.66 20.47 9.30
C ASP A 220 6.09 19.17 8.73
N MET A 221 5.11 19.27 7.84
CA MET A 221 4.58 18.14 7.05
C MET A 221 5.69 17.47 6.25
N LEU A 222 6.55 18.25 5.57
CA LEU A 222 7.65 17.70 4.81
C LEU A 222 8.72 17.02 5.70
N LYS A 223 9.05 17.61 6.86
CA LYS A 223 9.99 17.00 7.82
C LYS A 223 9.50 15.64 8.33
N ILE A 224 8.22 15.56 8.73
CA ILE A 224 7.63 14.30 9.19
C ILE A 224 7.63 13.26 8.06
N PHE A 225 7.29 13.68 6.84
CA PHE A 225 7.35 12.83 5.65
C PHE A 225 8.76 12.26 5.44
N VAL A 226 9.78 13.12 5.37
CA VAL A 226 11.17 12.70 5.13
C VAL A 226 11.66 11.73 6.21
N ASN A 227 11.38 12.02 7.49
CA ASN A 227 11.76 11.12 8.59
C ASN A 227 11.11 9.74 8.46
N MET A 228 9.81 9.68 8.15
CA MET A 228 9.10 8.41 7.97
C MET A 228 9.52 7.68 6.70
N PHE A 229 9.82 8.42 5.63
CA PHE A 229 10.33 7.89 4.37
C PHE A 229 11.70 7.23 4.57
N ILE A 230 12.65 7.92 5.19
CA ILE A 230 13.98 7.38 5.51
C ILE A 230 13.84 6.13 6.39
N ARG A 231 13.03 6.17 7.45
CA ARG A 231 12.76 5.00 8.31
C ARG A 231 12.28 3.81 7.48
N THR A 232 11.36 4.04 6.54
CA THR A 232 10.78 2.99 5.70
C THR A 232 11.81 2.41 4.73
N ILE A 233 12.64 3.26 4.10
CA ILE A 233 13.72 2.81 3.21
C ILE A 233 14.75 1.98 3.97
N VAL A 234 15.19 2.46 5.14
CA VAL A 234 16.17 1.74 5.97
C VAL A 234 15.65 0.35 6.33
N LEU A 235 14.37 0.23 6.70
CA LEU A 235 13.76 -1.06 6.98
C LEU A 235 13.75 -1.98 5.75
N ASN A 236 13.41 -1.46 4.56
CA ASN A 236 13.45 -2.25 3.32
C ASN A 236 14.87 -2.69 2.95
N ILE A 237 15.87 -1.83 3.14
CA ILE A 237 17.28 -2.20 2.93
C ILE A 237 17.68 -3.34 3.86
N VAL A 238 17.25 -3.33 5.13
CA VAL A 238 17.51 -4.43 6.07
C VAL A 238 16.92 -5.75 5.57
N PHE A 239 15.69 -5.75 5.05
CA PHE A 239 15.08 -6.96 4.48
C PHE A 239 15.80 -7.47 3.23
N ILE A 240 16.25 -6.57 2.35
CA ILE A 240 17.03 -6.93 1.16
C ILE A 240 18.38 -7.54 1.58
N LEU A 241 19.07 -6.95 2.56
CA LEU A 241 20.35 -7.46 3.06
C LEU A 241 20.18 -8.81 3.76
N ALA A 242 19.12 -9.00 4.54
CA ALA A 242 18.81 -10.26 5.20
C ALA A 242 18.49 -11.38 4.18
N ASN A 243 17.71 -11.07 3.13
CA ASN A 243 17.44 -12.01 2.05
C ASN A 243 18.74 -12.39 1.30
N ARG A 244 19.59 -11.41 0.97
CA ARG A 244 20.89 -11.65 0.32
C ARG A 244 21.82 -12.51 1.19
N TYR A 245 21.79 -12.31 2.51
CA TYR A 245 22.53 -13.14 3.46
C TYR A 245 21.99 -14.57 3.51
N ALA A 246 20.66 -14.74 3.57
CA ALA A 246 20.03 -16.07 3.54
C ALA A 246 20.36 -16.83 2.26
N ASN A 247 20.27 -16.18 1.10
CA ASN A 247 20.62 -16.76 -0.21
C ASN A 247 22.07 -17.26 -0.26
N LYS A 248 23.02 -16.51 0.31
CA LYS A 248 24.43 -16.94 0.37
C LYS A 248 24.64 -18.22 1.19
N ASN A 249 23.76 -18.52 2.13
CA ASN A 249 23.89 -19.70 3.01
C ASN A 249 23.26 -20.97 2.44
N GLY A 250 22.55 -20.89 1.31
CA GLY A 250 21.96 -22.03 0.61
C GLY A 250 20.44 -21.91 0.43
N ASP A 251 19.90 -22.73 -0.49
CA ASP A 251 18.50 -22.68 -0.92
C ASP A 251 17.52 -22.99 0.23
N ILE A 252 17.89 -23.91 1.13
CA ILE A 252 17.06 -24.27 2.29
C ILE A 252 16.92 -23.08 3.25
N GLN A 253 18.01 -22.35 3.48
CA GLN A 253 18.03 -21.17 4.36
C GLN A 253 17.23 -20.02 3.75
N LEU A 254 17.33 -19.84 2.42
CA LEU A 254 16.53 -18.87 1.68
C LEU A 254 15.03 -19.19 1.75
N ALA A 255 14.66 -20.46 1.56
CA ALA A 255 13.27 -20.91 1.68
C ALA A 255 12.72 -20.66 3.09
N ALA A 256 13.48 -21.02 4.12
CA ALA A 256 13.12 -20.78 5.52
C ALA A 256 12.95 -19.28 5.83
N TYR A 257 13.86 -18.43 5.34
CA TYR A 257 13.75 -16.98 5.48
C TYR A 257 12.49 -16.43 4.80
N THR A 258 12.21 -16.89 3.57
CA THR A 258 11.05 -16.43 2.79
C THR A 258 9.73 -16.78 3.48
N ILE A 259 9.62 -17.99 4.02
CA ILE A 259 8.49 -18.40 4.84
C ILE A 259 8.35 -17.51 6.08
N GLY A 260 9.44 -17.32 6.82
CA GLY A 260 9.43 -16.47 8.02
C GLY A 260 9.05 -15.01 7.73
N TYR A 261 9.52 -14.48 6.61
CA TYR A 261 9.20 -13.13 6.15
C TYR A 261 7.71 -12.97 5.82
N ASN A 262 7.10 -13.94 5.12
CA ASN A 262 5.68 -13.91 4.81
C ASN A 262 4.81 -14.00 6.08
N ILE A 263 5.19 -14.86 7.04
CA ILE A 263 4.53 -14.93 8.35
C ILE A 263 4.64 -13.58 9.09
N TRP A 264 5.82 -12.95 9.04
CA TRP A 264 6.05 -11.65 9.66
C TRP A 264 5.20 -10.55 9.02
N ILE A 265 5.18 -10.43 7.68
CA ILE A 265 4.35 -9.46 6.96
C ILE A 265 2.87 -9.64 7.27
N PHE A 266 2.40 -10.89 7.23
CA PHE A 266 0.99 -11.18 7.50
C PHE A 266 0.61 -10.72 8.91
N SER A 267 1.48 -11.02 9.89
CA SER A 267 1.31 -10.58 11.28
C SER A 267 1.36 -9.05 11.42
N SER A 268 2.23 -8.39 10.66
CA SER A 268 2.40 -6.94 10.73
C SER A 268 1.14 -6.19 10.30
N PHE A 269 0.36 -6.70 9.34
CA PHE A 269 -0.90 -6.06 8.91
C PHE A 269 -1.91 -5.88 10.04
N PHE A 270 -2.00 -6.83 10.98
CA PHE A 270 -2.86 -6.71 12.17
C PHE A 270 -2.36 -5.62 13.11
N ILE A 271 -1.06 -5.64 13.43
CA ILE A 271 -0.40 -4.69 14.34
C ILE A 271 -0.47 -3.27 13.76
N ASP A 272 -0.18 -3.12 12.47
CA ASP A 272 -0.24 -1.85 11.74
C ASP A 272 -1.67 -1.32 11.68
N GLY A 273 -2.67 -2.20 11.67
CA GLY A 273 -4.08 -1.84 11.84
C GLY A 273 -4.33 -1.00 13.10
N PHE A 274 -3.82 -1.45 14.23
CA PHE A 274 -3.93 -0.74 15.51
C PHE A 274 -2.98 0.46 15.60
N ALA A 275 -1.76 0.34 15.09
CA ALA A 275 -0.80 1.45 15.08
C ALA A 275 -1.33 2.66 14.30
N ASN A 276 -1.98 2.43 13.16
CA ASN A 276 -2.61 3.46 12.35
C ASN A 276 -3.77 4.15 13.07
N ALA A 277 -4.61 3.40 13.78
CA ALA A 277 -5.68 3.96 14.61
C ALA A 277 -5.10 4.77 15.79
N GLY A 278 -4.05 4.24 16.40
CA GLY A 278 -3.30 4.89 17.46
C GLY A 278 -2.71 6.22 17.04
N ASN A 279 -2.08 6.31 15.86
CA ASN A 279 -1.54 7.56 15.33
C ASN A 279 -2.60 8.66 15.22
N ALA A 280 -3.79 8.32 14.71
CA ALA A 280 -4.90 9.26 14.55
C ALA A 280 -5.44 9.76 15.89
N LEU A 281 -5.68 8.83 16.83
CA LEU A 281 -6.18 9.15 18.16
C LEU A 281 -5.13 9.91 18.99
N ALA A 282 -3.86 9.51 18.90
CA ALA A 282 -2.76 10.17 19.58
C ALA A 282 -2.60 11.62 19.11
N GLY A 283 -2.70 11.87 17.80
CA GLY A 283 -2.74 13.21 17.24
C GLY A 283 -3.89 14.03 17.82
N LYS A 284 -5.11 13.47 17.83
CA LYS A 284 -6.29 14.14 18.41
C LYS A 284 -6.11 14.50 19.89
N TYR A 285 -5.70 13.55 20.73
CA TYR A 285 -5.53 13.81 22.16
C TYR A 285 -4.39 14.78 22.45
N LEU A 286 -3.28 14.68 21.70
CA LEU A 286 -2.19 15.64 21.79
C LEU A 286 -2.65 17.06 21.41
N GLY A 287 -3.46 17.18 20.36
CA GLY A 287 -4.08 18.43 19.95
C GLY A 287 -5.00 19.03 21.02
N ALA A 288 -5.84 18.19 21.63
CA ALA A 288 -6.76 18.59 22.69
C ALA A 288 -6.08 18.91 24.04
N GLY A 289 -4.76 18.68 24.17
CA GLY A 289 -4.05 18.80 25.43
C GLY A 289 -4.37 17.69 26.45
N ASP A 290 -5.07 16.63 26.04
CA ASP A 290 -5.50 15.53 26.90
C ASP A 290 -4.38 14.49 27.09
N LYS A 291 -3.39 14.86 27.89
CA LYS A 291 -2.24 14.01 28.21
C LYS A 291 -2.63 12.73 28.94
N LYS A 292 -3.73 12.75 29.72
CA LYS A 292 -4.20 11.59 30.48
C LYS A 292 -4.72 10.51 29.55
N THR A 293 -5.64 10.86 28.65
CA THR A 293 -6.19 9.91 27.69
C THR A 293 -5.12 9.46 26.68
N LEU A 294 -4.19 10.33 26.31
CA LEU A 294 -3.03 9.96 25.49
C LEU A 294 -2.16 8.87 26.15
N ALA A 295 -1.88 8.98 27.45
CA ALA A 295 -1.11 7.97 28.18
C ALA A 295 -1.88 6.65 28.32
N ILE A 296 -3.20 6.71 28.55
CA ILE A 296 -4.06 5.52 28.59
C ILE A 296 -4.09 4.83 27.22
N LEU A 297 -4.22 5.61 26.13
CA LEU A 297 -4.19 5.11 24.77
C LEU A 297 -2.88 4.35 24.51
N GLY A 298 -1.73 4.94 24.86
CA GLY A 298 -0.42 4.30 24.68
C GLY A 298 -0.33 2.95 25.40
N LYS A 299 -0.72 2.89 26.68
CA LYS A 299 -0.73 1.64 27.45
C LYS A 299 -1.67 0.60 26.86
N LYS A 300 -2.88 1.01 26.45
CA LYS A 300 -3.89 0.11 25.89
C LYS A 300 -3.47 -0.46 24.54
N LEU A 301 -2.92 0.37 23.64
CA LEU A 301 -2.39 -0.08 22.36
C LEU A 301 -1.22 -1.04 22.54
N MET A 302 -0.31 -0.75 23.48
CA MET A 302 0.81 -1.64 23.77
C MET A 302 0.34 -3.00 24.30
N SER A 303 -0.63 -3.00 25.23
CA SER A 303 -1.25 -4.24 25.72
C SER A 303 -1.94 -5.03 24.62
N ILE A 304 -2.76 -4.38 23.78
CA ILE A 304 -3.45 -5.03 22.65
C ILE A 304 -2.44 -5.63 21.68
N ASN A 305 -1.40 -4.88 21.29
CA ASN A 305 -0.38 -5.36 20.36
C ASN A 305 0.43 -6.53 20.94
N LEU A 306 0.75 -6.51 22.24
CA LEU A 306 1.41 -7.64 22.91
C LEU A 306 0.51 -8.87 22.98
N MET A 307 -0.79 -8.71 23.27
CA MET A 307 -1.75 -9.81 23.26
C MET A 307 -1.93 -10.40 21.87
N LEU A 308 -2.01 -9.55 20.83
CA LEU A 308 -2.09 -10.00 19.44
C LEU A 308 -0.82 -10.72 19.00
N ALA A 309 0.35 -10.16 19.30
CA ALA A 309 1.63 -10.79 18.98
C ALA A 309 1.81 -12.13 19.70
N GLY A 310 1.45 -12.19 21.00
CA GLY A 310 1.47 -13.43 21.78
C GLY A 310 0.49 -14.46 21.24
N GLY A 311 -0.74 -14.04 20.90
CA GLY A 311 -1.76 -14.91 20.30
C GLY A 311 -1.32 -15.46 18.94
N LEU A 312 -0.84 -14.61 18.04
CA LEU A 312 -0.33 -15.03 16.74
C LEU A 312 0.88 -15.96 16.88
N SER A 313 1.81 -15.66 17.79
CA SER A 313 2.95 -16.53 18.10
C SER A 313 2.50 -17.92 18.56
N LEU A 314 1.53 -18.01 19.49
CA LEU A 314 0.97 -19.28 19.93
C LEU A 314 0.31 -20.04 18.77
N VAL A 315 -0.48 -19.36 17.94
CA VAL A 315 -1.10 -19.95 16.75
C VAL A 315 -0.03 -20.52 15.81
N TYR A 316 1.05 -19.79 15.54
CA TYR A 316 2.13 -20.28 14.68
C TYR A 316 2.90 -21.44 15.30
N ILE A 317 3.11 -21.47 16.62
CA ILE A 317 3.73 -22.61 17.30
C ILE A 317 2.83 -23.85 17.19
N CYS A 318 1.54 -23.71 17.46
CA CYS A 318 0.58 -24.83 17.37
C CYS A 318 0.42 -25.34 15.94
N LEU A 319 0.45 -24.44 14.95
CA LEU A 319 0.33 -24.78 13.54
C LEU A 319 1.67 -25.14 12.89
N SER A 320 2.82 -24.94 13.55
CA SER A 320 4.15 -25.25 12.99
C SER A 320 4.28 -26.67 12.40
N PRO A 321 3.72 -27.74 13.03
CA PRO A 321 3.76 -29.08 12.46
C PRO A 321 3.00 -29.22 11.13
N VAL A 322 1.94 -28.42 10.93
CA VAL A 322 1.05 -28.47 9.76
C VAL A 322 1.49 -27.45 8.70
N LEU A 323 1.93 -26.28 9.12
CA LEU A 323 2.44 -25.20 8.27
C LEU A 323 3.72 -25.61 7.57
N GLY A 324 4.62 -26.35 8.22
CA GLY A 324 5.80 -26.90 7.58
C GLY A 324 5.46 -27.82 6.41
N SER A 325 4.45 -28.69 6.58
CA SER A 325 3.97 -29.60 5.55
C SER A 325 3.22 -28.88 4.41
N PHE A 326 2.37 -27.92 4.76
CA PHE A 326 1.54 -27.17 3.81
C PHE A 326 2.36 -26.18 2.97
N LEU A 327 3.38 -25.56 3.55
CA LEU A 327 4.25 -24.62 2.82
C LEU A 327 5.27 -25.35 1.95
N MET A 328 5.73 -26.56 2.31
CA MET A 328 6.53 -27.40 1.41
C MET A 328 5.76 -27.83 0.16
N LEU A 329 4.45 -28.07 0.29
CA LEU A 329 3.55 -28.39 -0.83
C LEU A 329 3.31 -27.21 -1.79
N LEU A 330 3.46 -25.97 -1.33
CA LEU A 330 3.31 -24.76 -2.15
C LEU A 330 4.63 -24.31 -2.81
N SER A 331 5.77 -24.88 -2.40
CA SER A 331 7.10 -24.57 -2.93
C SER A 331 7.65 -25.61 -3.92
N GLY A 332 6.87 -26.64 -4.24
CA GLY A 332 7.20 -27.65 -5.27
C GLY A 332 6.36 -27.46 -6.52
#